data_AF-A0A7R9QQ07-F1
#
_entry.id   AF-A0A7R9QQ07-F1
#
_cell.length_a   1.000
_cell.length_b   1.000
_cell.length_c   1.000
_cell.angle_alpha   90.00
_cell.angle_beta   90.00
_cell.angle_gamma   90.00
#
_symmetry.space_group_name_H-M   'P 1'
#
loop_
_entity.id
_entity.type
_entity.pdbx_description
1 polymer ?
#
loop_
_entity_poly.entity_id
_entity_poly.type
_entity_poly.pdbx_seq_one_letter_code
_entity_poly.pdbx_strand_id
1 'polypeptide(L)'
;TLILDPAIEAIKQDNPVFDDGYQKDVYIKWDSSVPKKDRAPVWWTLILDPAIEAIKQDNPVFDDGYQKDVYIKWDSSVPKKDRYNPPDVPAIHAATGKRGFAVSRSTYVSSGRYGTHWLGDNSSEWPHMKYSIIGILEFNLFGISFVGPDICGFGGNTTPELCKRWHQLGAFYPFSRNHNCIGNIDQDPAVWALNGHPEVTEAAVNSLKLRYKLLPYFYTLFFRAHSKGQTVARPLFHEFPTDNNTYAIDEQFMLGPALLVSPFLYQNQTQVKAYLPNTVWYDISGHGSKVSPTGHVVIDDNKHGIPPIHVRGGYIIPMSTEYPHVNTQIIRNGSIHLLVLPDGKHTGAGDLFWDDGDGIDTIERSQYNYYTYSAQTVIPCPQHWMESLFQMYSSFRK
;
A
#
# COMPACT_ATOMS: atom_id res chain seq x y z
N THR A 1 -2.95 -3.60 -16.33
CA THR A 1 -2.98 -4.71 -15.36
C THR A 1 -4.00 -5.70 -15.84
N LEU A 2 -3.72 -7.00 -15.72
CA LEU A 2 -4.65 -8.07 -16.07
C LEU A 2 -5.09 -8.76 -14.78
N ILE A 3 -6.35 -9.21 -14.72
CA ILE A 3 -6.83 -10.10 -13.67
C ILE A 3 -6.71 -11.52 -14.21
N LEU A 4 -6.15 -12.42 -13.39
CA LEU A 4 -6.06 -13.85 -13.68
C LEU A 4 -6.84 -14.59 -12.61
N ASP A 5 -7.79 -15.41 -13.04
CA ASP A 5 -8.50 -16.33 -12.16
C ASP A 5 -7.80 -17.71 -12.18
N PRO A 6 -7.73 -18.42 -11.05
CA PRO A 6 -7.03 -19.71 -10.98
C PRO A 6 -7.79 -20.85 -11.65
N ALA A 7 -9.10 -20.69 -11.90
CA ALA A 7 -9.92 -21.68 -12.56
C ALA A 7 -9.79 -21.58 -14.09
N ILE A 8 -9.56 -22.71 -14.75
CA ILE A 8 -9.47 -22.80 -16.22
C ILE A 8 -10.76 -23.36 -16.80
N GLU A 9 -11.30 -22.68 -17.81
CA GLU A 9 -12.51 -23.11 -18.52
C GLU A 9 -12.27 -24.41 -19.30
N ALA A 10 -12.98 -25.48 -18.91
CA ALA A 10 -12.87 -26.82 -19.51
C ALA A 10 -13.91 -27.11 -20.62
N ILE A 11 -14.95 -26.28 -20.74
CA ILE A 11 -16.11 -26.55 -21.61
C ILE A 11 -15.87 -26.06 -23.05
N LYS A 12 -14.95 -25.11 -23.22
CA LYS A 12 -14.65 -24.53 -24.53
C LYS A 12 -13.80 -25.50 -25.35
N GLN A 13 -14.31 -25.86 -26.53
CA GLN A 13 -13.56 -26.63 -27.53
C GLN A 13 -12.28 -25.87 -27.90
N ASP A 14 -11.15 -26.59 -27.98
CA ASP A 14 -9.82 -26.07 -28.33
C ASP A 14 -9.26 -25.01 -27.37
N ASN A 15 -9.35 -25.23 -26.05
CA ASN A 15 -8.65 -24.39 -25.07
C ASN A 15 -7.23 -24.94 -24.81
N PRO A 16 -6.16 -24.37 -25.42
CA PRO A 16 -4.81 -24.91 -25.30
C PRO A 16 -4.27 -24.86 -23.87
N VAL A 17 -4.74 -23.93 -23.03
CA VAL A 17 -4.36 -23.86 -21.62
C VAL A 17 -4.97 -25.02 -20.83
N PHE A 18 -6.22 -25.38 -21.15
CA PHE A 18 -6.87 -26.55 -20.57
C PHE A 18 -6.18 -27.83 -21.01
N ASP A 19 -5.93 -27.97 -22.31
CA ASP A 19 -5.35 -29.18 -22.88
C ASP A 19 -3.91 -29.43 -22.38
N ASP A 20 -3.07 -28.39 -22.30
CA ASP A 20 -1.71 -28.49 -21.75
C ASP A 20 -1.74 -28.86 -20.26
N GLY A 21 -2.58 -28.19 -19.47
CA GLY A 21 -2.73 -28.51 -18.04
C GLY A 21 -3.26 -29.92 -17.80
N TYR A 22 -4.17 -30.39 -18.64
CA TYR A 22 -4.71 -31.76 -18.57
C TYR A 22 -3.62 -32.79 -18.90
N GLN A 23 -2.83 -32.56 -19.95
CA GLN A 23 -1.70 -33.43 -20.32
C GLN A 23 -0.62 -33.48 -19.24
N LYS A 24 -0.43 -32.38 -18.50
CA LYS A 24 0.57 -32.26 -17.42
C LYS A 24 0.07 -32.62 -16.03
N ASP A 25 -1.19 -33.02 -15.90
CA ASP A 25 -1.84 -33.42 -14.65
C ASP A 25 -1.82 -32.35 -13.53
N VAL A 26 -2.05 -31.07 -13.88
CA VAL A 26 -1.91 -29.96 -12.92
C VAL A 26 -3.20 -29.57 -12.17
N TYR A 27 -4.34 -30.15 -12.55
CA TYR A 27 -5.65 -29.81 -11.94
C TYR A 27 -5.94 -30.58 -10.66
N ILE A 28 -6.67 -29.92 -9.74
CA ILE A 28 -7.23 -30.58 -8.55
C ILE A 28 -8.20 -31.67 -8.99
N LYS A 29 -8.15 -32.82 -8.32
CA LYS A 29 -9.03 -33.96 -8.58
C LYS A 29 -9.93 -34.23 -7.38
N TRP A 30 -11.06 -34.87 -7.67
CA TRP A 30 -11.85 -35.52 -6.64
C TRP A 30 -11.12 -36.75 -6.12
N ASP A 31 -11.15 -36.95 -4.80
CA ASP A 31 -10.76 -38.22 -4.20
C ASP A 31 -11.48 -39.38 -4.90
N SER A 32 -10.71 -40.40 -5.25
CA SER A 32 -11.19 -41.59 -5.96
C SER A 32 -12.34 -42.32 -5.24
N SER A 33 -12.40 -42.23 -3.91
CA SER A 33 -13.44 -42.80 -3.05
C SER A 33 -14.78 -42.07 -3.13
N VAL A 34 -14.81 -40.83 -3.61
CA VAL A 34 -16.06 -40.06 -3.80
C VAL A 34 -16.79 -40.59 -5.04
N PRO A 35 -18.00 -41.15 -4.91
CA PRO A 35 -18.74 -41.69 -6.05
C PRO A 35 -19.04 -40.61 -7.08
N LYS A 36 -18.94 -40.93 -8.38
CA LYS A 36 -19.17 -39.95 -9.46
C LYS A 36 -20.51 -39.20 -9.37
N LYS A 37 -21.56 -39.85 -8.86
CA LYS A 37 -22.89 -39.25 -8.66
C LYS A 37 -22.92 -38.18 -7.56
N ASP A 38 -21.96 -38.22 -6.63
CA ASP A 38 -21.84 -37.32 -5.49
C ASP A 38 -20.76 -36.26 -5.73
N ARG A 39 -19.99 -36.38 -6.82
CA ARG A 39 -19.10 -35.31 -7.31
C ARG A 39 -20.00 -34.23 -7.89
N ALA A 40 -20.07 -33.10 -7.21
CA ALA A 40 -20.75 -31.94 -7.79
C ALA A 40 -20.14 -31.65 -9.17
N PRO A 41 -20.94 -31.28 -10.18
CA PRO A 41 -20.41 -30.57 -11.33
C PRO A 41 -19.83 -29.28 -10.75
N VAL A 42 -18.51 -29.24 -10.53
CA VAL A 42 -17.86 -28.06 -9.97
C VAL A 42 -18.03 -26.96 -11.00
N TRP A 43 -19.02 -26.10 -10.79
CA TRP A 43 -19.22 -24.94 -11.64
C TRP A 43 -18.27 -23.83 -11.23
N TRP A 44 -18.02 -23.66 -9.92
CA TRP A 44 -17.05 -22.69 -9.40
C TRP A 44 -16.54 -23.15 -8.04
N THR A 45 -15.23 -23.08 -7.84
CA THR A 45 -14.61 -23.05 -6.50
C THR A 45 -13.86 -21.74 -6.44
N LEU A 46 -14.40 -20.77 -5.72
CA LEU A 46 -13.75 -19.48 -5.52
C LEU A 46 -12.66 -19.66 -4.45
N ILE A 47 -11.48 -20.12 -4.87
CA ILE A 47 -10.27 -20.10 -4.04
C ILE A 47 -9.33 -19.12 -4.73
N LEU A 48 -9.26 -17.89 -4.23
CA LEU A 48 -8.47 -16.80 -4.84
C LEU A 48 -7.02 -16.85 -4.38
N ASP A 49 -6.44 -18.05 -4.46
CA ASP A 49 -5.13 -18.52 -3.98
C ASP A 49 -5.26 -19.33 -2.68
N PRO A 50 -5.13 -20.67 -2.69
CA PRO A 50 -5.01 -21.41 -1.45
C PRO A 50 -3.64 -21.05 -0.87
N ALA A 51 -3.64 -20.05 0.00
CA ALA A 51 -2.52 -19.79 0.87
C ALA A 51 -2.56 -20.88 1.97
N ILE A 52 -2.16 -22.09 1.58
CA ILE A 52 -1.73 -23.13 2.52
C ILE A 52 -0.24 -23.25 2.29
N GLU A 53 0.51 -22.66 3.22
CA GLU A 53 1.95 -22.81 3.27
C GLU A 53 2.29 -24.31 3.44
N ALA A 54 2.91 -24.90 2.43
CA ALA A 54 3.32 -26.32 2.41
C ALA A 54 4.55 -26.62 3.31
N ILE A 55 4.85 -25.75 4.28
CA ILE A 55 6.14 -25.76 5.01
C ILE A 55 6.10 -26.59 6.30
N LYS A 56 4.92 -27.00 6.80
CA LYS A 56 4.87 -27.99 7.90
C LYS A 56 4.77 -29.40 7.37
N GLN A 57 5.91 -30.11 7.37
CA GLN A 57 5.89 -31.56 7.62
C GLN A 57 5.15 -31.78 8.95
N ASP A 58 4.22 -32.73 9.00
CA ASP A 58 3.31 -33.03 10.11
C ASP A 58 2.05 -32.13 10.21
N ASN A 59 1.45 -31.74 9.09
CA ASN A 59 0.09 -31.20 9.08
C ASN A 59 -0.88 -32.29 8.61
N PRO A 60 -1.71 -32.89 9.49
CA PRO A 60 -2.59 -34.00 9.13
C PRO A 60 -3.55 -33.70 7.98
N VAL A 61 -3.97 -32.43 7.83
CA VAL A 61 -4.83 -32.01 6.71
C VAL A 61 -4.04 -32.02 5.40
N PHE A 62 -2.80 -31.53 5.43
CA PHE A 62 -1.89 -31.58 4.28
C PHE A 62 -1.50 -33.01 3.91
N ASP A 63 -1.16 -33.83 4.88
CA ASP A 63 -0.75 -35.21 4.62
C ASP A 63 -1.92 -36.04 4.06
N ASP A 64 -3.14 -35.86 4.59
CA ASP A 64 -4.35 -36.48 4.07
C ASP A 64 -4.68 -36.02 2.65
N GLY A 65 -4.64 -34.70 2.39
CA GLY A 65 -4.91 -34.18 1.05
C GLY A 65 -3.85 -34.56 0.02
N TYR A 66 -2.58 -34.70 0.44
CA TYR A 66 -1.48 -35.15 -0.42
C TYR A 66 -1.65 -36.64 -0.76
N GLN A 67 -1.98 -37.47 0.21
CA GLN A 67 -2.26 -38.89 0.00
C GLN A 67 -3.49 -39.13 -0.89
N LYS A 68 -4.49 -38.24 -0.81
CA LYS A 68 -5.74 -38.32 -1.59
C LYS A 68 -5.66 -37.67 -2.97
N ASP A 69 -4.53 -37.07 -3.33
CA ASP A 69 -4.31 -36.40 -4.61
C ASP A 69 -5.26 -35.22 -4.89
N VAL A 70 -5.61 -34.44 -3.85
CA VAL A 70 -6.62 -33.36 -3.92
C VAL A 70 -6.04 -31.95 -3.84
N TYR A 71 -4.74 -31.78 -4.08
CA TYR A 71 -4.07 -30.46 -4.13
C TYR A 71 -3.70 -30.01 -5.52
N ILE A 72 -3.49 -28.70 -5.68
CA ILE A 72 -2.88 -28.13 -6.89
C ILE A 72 -1.48 -28.73 -7.05
N LYS A 73 -1.16 -29.17 -8.26
CA LYS A 73 0.14 -29.75 -8.57
C LYS A 73 0.95 -28.83 -9.46
N TRP A 74 2.25 -28.86 -9.24
CA TRP A 74 3.20 -28.28 -10.18
C TRP A 74 3.45 -29.21 -11.34
N ASP A 75 3.62 -28.63 -12.53
CA ASP A 75 4.22 -29.33 -13.66
C ASP A 75 5.55 -29.97 -13.20
N SER A 76 5.71 -31.25 -13.51
CA SER A 76 6.88 -32.05 -13.17
C SER A 76 8.21 -31.45 -13.66
N SER A 77 8.18 -30.61 -14.71
CA SER A 77 9.32 -29.90 -15.26
C SER A 77 9.81 -28.72 -14.39
N VAL A 78 8.96 -28.17 -13.51
CA VAL A 78 9.35 -27.06 -12.63
C VAL A 78 10.31 -27.59 -11.56
N PRO A 79 11.49 -26.97 -11.33
CA PRO A 79 12.43 -27.43 -10.32
C PRO A 79 11.81 -27.45 -8.91
N LYS A 80 12.08 -28.50 -8.13
CA LYS A 80 11.50 -28.66 -6.78
C LYS A 80 11.68 -27.43 -5.89
N LYS A 81 12.83 -26.76 -5.95
CA LYS A 81 13.12 -25.55 -5.19
C LYS A 81 12.14 -24.39 -5.47
N ASP A 82 11.57 -24.34 -6.66
CA ASP A 82 10.68 -23.26 -7.11
C ASP A 82 9.21 -23.57 -6.79
N ARG A 83 8.88 -24.84 -6.51
CA ARG A 83 7.52 -25.31 -6.17
C ARG A 83 7.02 -24.86 -4.79
N TYR A 84 7.90 -24.25 -3.99
CA TYR A 84 7.57 -23.73 -2.66
C TYR A 84 7.19 -22.23 -2.69
N ASN A 85 7.39 -21.56 -3.82
CA ASN A 85 6.96 -20.18 -4.02
C ASN A 85 5.58 -20.16 -4.66
N PRO A 86 4.72 -19.15 -4.44
CA PRO A 86 3.54 -18.93 -5.27
C PRO A 86 3.93 -18.89 -6.76
N PRO A 87 3.16 -19.55 -7.65
CA PRO A 87 3.53 -19.73 -9.06
C PRO A 87 3.73 -18.42 -9.83
N ASP A 88 3.07 -17.35 -9.40
CA ASP A 88 3.10 -16.08 -10.12
C ASP A 88 4.48 -15.42 -10.06
N VAL A 89 5.22 -15.52 -8.94
CA VAL A 89 6.51 -14.84 -8.80
C VAL A 89 7.57 -15.41 -9.77
N PRO A 90 7.83 -16.74 -9.78
CA PRO A 90 8.72 -17.33 -10.78
C PRO A 90 8.25 -17.09 -12.22
N ALA A 91 6.93 -17.13 -12.47
CA ALA A 91 6.38 -16.90 -13.80
C ALA A 91 6.63 -15.46 -14.29
N ILE A 92 6.42 -14.46 -13.42
CA ILE A 92 6.69 -13.06 -13.76
C ILE A 92 8.20 -12.84 -13.99
N HIS A 93 9.05 -13.41 -13.13
CA HIS A 93 10.50 -13.33 -13.32
C HIS A 93 10.94 -13.94 -14.65
N ALA A 94 10.44 -15.13 -15.00
CA ALA A 94 10.77 -15.80 -16.24
C ALA A 94 10.26 -15.04 -17.48
N ALA A 95 9.05 -14.46 -17.40
CA ALA A 95 8.45 -13.73 -18.51
C ALA A 95 9.07 -12.35 -18.74
N THR A 96 9.54 -11.69 -17.68
CA THR A 96 9.93 -10.25 -17.76
C THR A 96 11.39 -9.98 -17.46
N GLY A 97 12.09 -10.88 -16.76
CA GLY A 97 13.43 -10.63 -16.22
C GLY A 97 13.48 -9.54 -15.13
N LYS A 98 12.33 -9.17 -14.56
CA LYS A 98 12.16 -8.08 -13.59
C LYS A 98 11.49 -8.58 -12.31
N ARG A 99 11.58 -7.80 -11.22
CA ARG A 99 11.01 -8.07 -9.89
C ARG A 99 9.53 -8.42 -9.92
N GLY A 100 8.80 -7.85 -10.88
CA GLY A 100 7.38 -8.13 -11.02
C GLY A 100 6.51 -7.51 -9.93
N PHE A 101 5.20 -7.63 -10.12
CA PHE A 101 4.19 -7.15 -9.20
C PHE A 101 2.95 -8.03 -9.30
N ALA A 102 2.66 -8.79 -8.24
CA ALA A 102 1.47 -9.62 -8.12
C ALA A 102 0.62 -9.13 -6.94
N VAL A 103 -0.69 -9.02 -7.16
CA VAL A 103 -1.64 -8.63 -6.12
C VAL A 103 -2.62 -9.77 -5.92
N SER A 104 -2.67 -10.31 -4.70
CA SER A 104 -3.51 -11.45 -4.34
C SER A 104 -4.61 -11.06 -3.35
N ARG A 105 -5.78 -11.67 -3.51
CA ARG A 105 -6.91 -11.48 -2.60
C ARG A 105 -6.77 -12.38 -1.36
N SER A 106 -6.46 -13.65 -1.56
CA SER A 106 -6.27 -14.59 -0.46
C SER A 106 -4.84 -14.52 0.08
N THR A 107 -4.66 -14.61 1.38
CA THR A 107 -3.32 -14.56 2.00
C THR A 107 -3.21 -15.51 3.18
N TYR A 108 -1.99 -15.85 3.54
CA TYR A 108 -1.62 -16.58 4.75
C TYR A 108 -0.38 -15.94 5.37
N VAL A 109 0.05 -16.46 6.52
CA VAL A 109 1.30 -16.06 7.15
C VAL A 109 2.43 -16.15 6.11
N SER A 110 3.27 -15.12 6.05
CA SER A 110 4.38 -14.94 5.11
C SER A 110 4.04 -14.58 3.65
N SER A 111 2.76 -14.44 3.26
CA SER A 111 2.39 -14.06 1.88
C SER A 111 3.08 -12.78 1.38
N GLY A 112 3.42 -11.86 2.29
CA GLY A 112 4.13 -10.61 1.98
C GLY A 112 5.56 -10.78 1.44
N ARG A 113 6.14 -11.99 1.55
CA ARG A 113 7.40 -12.35 0.89
C ARG A 113 7.26 -12.40 -0.64
N TYR A 114 6.06 -12.70 -1.13
CA TYR A 114 5.82 -13.04 -2.54
C TYR A 114 4.94 -12.02 -3.25
N GLY A 115 4.05 -11.35 -2.54
CA GLY A 115 3.03 -10.53 -3.19
C GLY A 115 2.52 -9.36 -2.39
N THR A 116 1.68 -8.59 -3.07
CA THR A 116 0.91 -7.47 -2.56
C THR A 116 -0.51 -7.96 -2.23
N HIS A 117 -1.20 -7.27 -1.33
CA HIS A 117 -2.60 -7.56 -1.01
C HIS A 117 -3.47 -6.31 -1.23
N TRP A 118 -4.74 -6.51 -1.55
CA TRP A 118 -5.76 -5.48 -1.41
C TRP A 118 -6.88 -5.98 -0.53
N LEU A 119 -7.51 -5.10 0.25
CA LEU A 119 -8.50 -5.46 1.28
C LEU A 119 -9.82 -6.04 0.76
N GLY A 120 -9.90 -6.43 -0.52
CA GLY A 120 -11.05 -7.06 -1.13
C GLY A 120 -12.18 -6.08 -1.46
N ASP A 121 -13.38 -6.64 -1.52
CA ASP A 121 -14.58 -6.00 -2.07
C ASP A 121 -15.23 -5.09 -1.01
N ASN A 122 -14.60 -3.96 -0.70
CA ASN A 122 -15.13 -2.96 0.23
C ASN A 122 -16.30 -2.16 -0.40
N SER A 123 -17.23 -1.68 0.42
CA SER A 123 -18.35 -0.84 -0.02
C SER A 123 -17.98 0.65 -0.09
N SER A 124 -18.67 1.39 -0.95
CA SER A 124 -18.61 2.85 -1.08
C SER A 124 -19.34 3.55 0.07
N GLU A 125 -18.86 3.31 1.30
CA GLU A 125 -19.46 3.80 2.54
C GLU A 125 -18.41 4.33 3.51
N TRP A 126 -18.75 5.35 4.31
CA TRP A 126 -17.85 5.97 5.30
C TRP A 126 -17.22 4.98 6.30
N PRO A 127 -17.97 4.00 6.87
CA PRO A 127 -17.37 3.00 7.75
C PRO A 127 -16.28 2.19 7.06
N HIS A 128 -16.44 1.83 5.78
CA HIS A 128 -15.43 1.08 5.02
C HIS A 128 -14.18 1.91 4.74
N MET A 129 -14.31 3.22 4.53
CA MET A 129 -13.16 4.12 4.46
C MET A 129 -12.41 4.15 5.80
N LYS A 130 -13.11 4.22 6.94
CA LYS A 130 -12.48 4.13 8.27
C LYS A 130 -11.79 2.77 8.47
N TYR A 131 -12.49 1.66 8.24
CA TYR A 131 -11.97 0.30 8.45
C TYR A 131 -10.73 0.00 7.62
N SER A 132 -10.57 0.66 6.47
CA SER A 132 -9.37 0.51 5.67
C SER A 132 -8.08 0.90 6.41
N ILE A 133 -8.12 1.83 7.37
CA ILE A 133 -6.96 2.19 8.20
C ILE A 133 -6.59 0.99 9.08
N ILE A 134 -7.57 0.38 9.73
CA ILE A 134 -7.36 -0.84 10.53
C ILE A 134 -6.76 -1.95 9.65
N GLY A 135 -7.36 -2.20 8.48
CA GLY A 135 -6.89 -3.24 7.57
C GLY A 135 -5.44 -3.03 7.11
N ILE A 136 -5.03 -1.81 6.72
CA ILE A 136 -3.63 -1.60 6.33
C ILE A 136 -2.67 -1.76 7.52
N LEU A 137 -3.08 -1.40 8.74
CA LEU A 137 -2.26 -1.53 9.94
C LEU A 137 -2.06 -3.02 10.29
N GLU A 138 -3.14 -3.80 10.28
CA GLU A 138 -3.10 -5.24 10.52
C GLU A 138 -2.21 -5.97 9.51
N PHE A 139 -2.39 -5.70 8.21
CA PHE A 139 -1.58 -6.37 7.18
C PHE A 139 -0.11 -5.97 7.23
N ASN A 140 0.22 -4.74 7.63
CA ASN A 140 1.60 -4.37 7.92
C ASN A 140 2.18 -5.19 9.09
N LEU A 141 1.41 -5.43 10.16
CA LEU A 141 1.80 -6.32 11.26
C LEU A 141 1.96 -7.78 10.81
N PHE A 142 1.17 -8.23 9.84
CA PHE A 142 1.29 -9.57 9.25
C PHE A 142 2.50 -9.72 8.30
N GLY A 143 3.29 -8.66 8.11
CA GLY A 143 4.44 -8.65 7.19
C GLY A 143 4.05 -8.44 5.73
N ILE A 144 2.82 -8.04 5.45
CA ILE A 144 2.28 -7.73 4.10
C ILE A 144 2.18 -6.20 3.99
N SER A 145 3.34 -5.55 3.85
CA SER A 145 3.41 -4.08 3.95
C SER A 145 2.88 -3.35 2.71
N PHE A 146 2.84 -4.00 1.54
CA PHE A 146 2.27 -3.42 0.32
C PHE A 146 0.77 -3.76 0.25
N VAL A 147 -0.05 -2.91 0.87
CA VAL A 147 -1.48 -3.16 1.08
C VAL A 147 -2.31 -1.88 1.01
N GLY A 148 -3.58 -1.99 0.59
CA GLY A 148 -4.57 -0.92 0.56
C GLY A 148 -5.96 -1.39 0.12
N PRO A 149 -7.03 -0.63 0.41
CA PRO A 149 -8.38 -0.88 -0.10
C PRO A 149 -8.55 -0.39 -1.55
N ASP A 150 -9.73 -0.63 -2.12
CA ASP A 150 -10.19 0.13 -3.29
C ASP A 150 -10.70 1.51 -2.87
N ILE A 151 -10.00 2.55 -3.33
CA ILE A 151 -10.31 3.95 -3.05
C ILE A 151 -11.66 4.31 -3.67
N CYS A 152 -12.47 5.03 -2.91
CA CYS A 152 -13.89 5.34 -3.16
C CYS A 152 -14.87 4.18 -2.96
N GLY A 153 -14.36 2.96 -2.73
CA GLY A 153 -15.17 1.76 -2.53
C GLY A 153 -15.35 0.97 -3.83
N PHE A 154 -15.36 -0.36 -3.72
CA PHE A 154 -15.63 -1.27 -4.83
C PHE A 154 -17.14 -1.45 -5.06
N GLY A 155 -17.89 -1.74 -4.00
CA GLY A 155 -19.32 -2.05 -4.04
C GLY A 155 -20.22 -0.83 -3.87
N GLY A 156 -21.19 -0.64 -4.77
CA GLY A 156 -22.16 0.45 -4.73
C GLY A 156 -21.62 1.80 -5.19
N ASN A 157 -22.53 2.76 -5.40
CA ASN A 157 -22.19 4.10 -5.88
C ASN A 157 -21.64 4.97 -4.75
N THR A 158 -20.42 5.47 -4.92
CA THR A 158 -19.85 6.50 -4.03
C THR A 158 -20.56 7.85 -4.18
N THR A 159 -20.30 8.76 -3.24
CA THR A 159 -20.67 10.17 -3.34
C THR A 159 -19.45 11.04 -3.63
N PRO A 160 -19.61 12.27 -4.16
CA PRO A 160 -18.50 13.20 -4.34
C PRO A 160 -17.73 13.44 -3.04
N GLU A 161 -18.44 13.66 -1.94
CA GLU A 161 -17.81 13.93 -0.64
C GLU A 161 -16.98 12.74 -0.14
N LEU A 162 -17.55 11.53 -0.20
CA LEU A 162 -16.84 10.32 0.20
C LEU A 162 -15.60 10.10 -0.68
N CYS A 163 -15.75 10.17 -2.00
CA CYS A 163 -14.65 9.91 -2.92
C CYS A 163 -13.54 10.98 -2.80
N LYS A 164 -13.90 12.24 -2.54
CA LYS A 164 -12.95 13.31 -2.17
C LYS A 164 -12.12 12.93 -0.96
N ARG A 165 -12.76 12.54 0.15
CA ARG A 165 -12.06 12.16 1.39
C ARG A 165 -11.26 10.87 1.22
N TRP A 166 -11.75 9.93 0.43
CA TRP A 166 -11.04 8.68 0.20
C TRP A 166 -9.83 8.87 -0.69
N HIS A 167 -9.85 9.79 -1.67
CA HIS A 167 -8.66 10.15 -2.41
C HIS A 167 -7.63 10.89 -1.56
N GLN A 168 -8.08 11.75 -0.63
CA GLN A 168 -7.23 12.39 0.37
C GLN A 168 -6.47 11.39 1.22
N LEU A 169 -7.19 10.42 1.79
CA LEU A 169 -6.60 9.35 2.59
C LEU A 169 -5.78 8.38 1.74
N GLY A 170 -6.34 7.95 0.61
CA GLY A 170 -5.84 6.82 -0.18
C GLY A 170 -4.53 7.07 -0.90
N ALA A 171 -4.19 8.34 -1.16
CA ALA A 171 -2.86 8.71 -1.62
C ALA A 171 -1.74 8.35 -0.62
N PHE A 172 -2.07 8.04 0.63
CA PHE A 172 -1.10 7.67 1.67
C PHE A 172 -1.11 6.18 2.03
N TYR A 173 -1.93 5.36 1.37
CA TYR A 173 -1.82 3.91 1.52
C TYR A 173 -0.53 3.39 0.87
N PRO A 174 0.11 2.35 1.43
CA PRO A 174 1.23 1.69 0.75
C PRO A 174 0.85 1.28 -0.68
N PHE A 175 -0.29 0.60 -0.87
CA PHE A 175 -0.91 0.34 -2.17
C PHE A 175 -2.10 1.28 -2.40
N SER A 176 -2.01 2.14 -3.41
CA SER A 176 -3.01 3.17 -3.70
C SER A 176 -3.68 2.90 -5.06
N ARG A 177 -4.87 2.32 -5.04
CA ARG A 177 -5.66 1.96 -6.23
C ARG A 177 -7.10 2.47 -6.10
N ASN A 178 -7.62 3.12 -7.15
CA ASN A 178 -9.06 3.30 -7.35
C ASN A 178 -9.53 2.16 -8.27
N HIS A 179 -10.53 1.40 -7.83
CA HIS A 179 -11.11 0.28 -8.56
C HIS A 179 -12.60 0.22 -8.23
N ASN A 180 -13.42 -0.20 -9.20
CA ASN A 180 -14.87 -0.09 -9.14
C ASN A 180 -15.53 -1.38 -9.64
N CYS A 181 -16.72 -1.68 -9.13
CA CYS A 181 -17.52 -2.80 -9.61
C CYS A 181 -18.26 -2.43 -10.90
N ILE A 182 -18.49 -3.44 -11.75
CA ILE A 182 -19.31 -3.30 -12.95
C ILE A 182 -20.74 -2.86 -12.59
N GLY A 183 -21.26 -1.88 -13.32
CA GLY A 183 -22.62 -1.36 -13.13
C GLY A 183 -22.76 -0.21 -12.13
N ASN A 184 -21.69 0.15 -11.41
CA ASN A 184 -21.65 1.38 -10.62
C ASN A 184 -21.36 2.61 -11.50
N ILE A 185 -21.61 3.82 -10.97
CA ILE A 185 -21.17 5.07 -11.59
C ILE A 185 -19.65 5.13 -11.70
N ASP A 186 -19.14 5.81 -12.73
CA ASP A 186 -17.71 6.07 -12.86
C ASP A 186 -17.18 6.87 -11.66
N GLN A 187 -15.98 6.52 -11.20
CA GLN A 187 -15.39 7.12 -10.00
C GLN A 187 -13.89 7.43 -10.13
N ASP A 188 -13.32 7.37 -11.34
CA ASP A 188 -11.94 7.83 -11.54
C ASP A 188 -11.84 9.35 -11.24
N PRO A 189 -10.68 9.85 -10.78
CA PRO A 189 -10.55 11.26 -10.44
C PRO A 189 -10.94 12.24 -11.56
N ALA A 190 -10.76 11.89 -12.84
CA ALA A 190 -10.98 12.83 -13.94
C ALA A 190 -12.47 12.98 -14.28
N VAL A 191 -13.28 11.92 -14.14
CA VAL A 191 -14.72 11.97 -14.43
C VAL A 191 -15.48 12.93 -13.51
N TRP A 192 -15.03 13.13 -12.27
CA TRP A 192 -15.72 13.99 -11.31
C TRP A 192 -15.77 15.46 -11.75
N ALA A 193 -14.67 16.02 -12.26
CA ALA A 193 -14.66 17.38 -12.80
C ALA A 193 -15.64 17.52 -13.98
N LEU A 194 -15.74 16.51 -14.84
CA LEU A 194 -16.67 16.50 -15.97
C LEU A 194 -18.14 16.45 -15.51
N ASN A 195 -18.39 15.82 -14.35
CA ASN A 195 -19.71 15.66 -13.76
C ASN A 195 -20.06 16.76 -12.73
N GLY A 196 -19.35 17.90 -12.73
CA GLY A 196 -19.67 19.05 -11.88
C GLY A 196 -19.12 18.99 -10.45
N HIS A 197 -18.18 18.07 -10.19
CA HIS A 197 -17.53 17.87 -8.89
C HIS A 197 -16.00 18.04 -8.97
N PRO A 198 -15.48 19.20 -9.42
CA PRO A 198 -14.04 19.44 -9.56
C PRO A 198 -13.27 19.30 -8.24
N GLU A 199 -13.93 19.48 -7.09
CA GLU A 199 -13.34 19.32 -5.76
C GLU A 199 -12.78 17.91 -5.51
N VAL A 200 -13.34 16.88 -6.13
CA VAL A 200 -12.85 15.50 -6.00
C VAL A 200 -11.56 15.34 -6.79
N THR A 201 -11.54 15.84 -8.02
CA THR A 201 -10.36 15.85 -8.89
C THR A 201 -9.22 16.64 -8.25
N GLU A 202 -9.51 17.84 -7.73
CA GLU A 202 -8.53 18.69 -7.06
C GLU A 202 -7.92 17.99 -5.83
N ALA A 203 -8.76 17.35 -5.00
CA ALA A 203 -8.29 16.64 -3.83
C ALA A 203 -7.41 15.43 -4.18
N ALA A 204 -7.82 14.64 -5.18
CA ALA A 204 -7.04 13.52 -5.69
C ALA A 204 -5.70 13.98 -6.25
N VAL A 205 -5.73 15.03 -7.08
CA VAL A 205 -4.54 15.63 -7.67
C VAL A 205 -3.61 16.13 -6.56
N ASN A 206 -4.04 16.98 -5.64
CA ASN A 206 -3.17 17.52 -4.58
C ASN A 206 -2.59 16.43 -3.66
N SER A 207 -3.37 15.39 -3.37
CA SER A 207 -2.90 14.27 -2.53
C SER A 207 -1.87 13.40 -3.27
N LEU A 208 -2.12 13.09 -4.55
CA LEU A 208 -1.17 12.35 -5.40
C LEU A 208 0.10 13.15 -5.67
N LYS A 209 -0.02 14.47 -5.85
CA LYS A 209 1.10 15.38 -6.02
C LYS A 209 2.06 15.28 -4.81
N LEU A 210 1.54 15.25 -3.58
CA LEU A 210 2.35 15.01 -2.37
C LEU A 210 2.90 13.57 -2.30
N ARG A 211 2.08 12.55 -2.62
CA ARG A 211 2.54 11.16 -2.68
C ARG A 211 3.74 11.00 -3.62
N TYR A 212 3.69 11.60 -4.81
CA TYR A 212 4.75 11.52 -5.82
C TYR A 212 6.05 12.18 -5.34
N LYS A 213 5.94 13.32 -4.64
CA LYS A 213 7.09 13.93 -3.96
C LYS A 213 7.68 12.99 -2.90
N LEU A 214 6.86 12.22 -2.19
CA LEU A 214 7.29 11.29 -1.15
C LEU A 214 7.73 9.90 -1.68
N LEU A 215 7.73 9.63 -2.99
CA LEU A 215 8.10 8.31 -3.52
C LEU A 215 9.50 7.83 -3.08
N PRO A 216 10.56 8.66 -3.03
CA PRO A 216 11.85 8.23 -2.49
C PRO A 216 11.76 7.76 -1.02
N TYR A 217 10.94 8.44 -0.21
CA TYR A 217 10.67 8.04 1.17
C TYR A 217 9.88 6.73 1.24
N PHE A 218 8.76 6.59 0.52
CA PHE A 218 7.99 5.34 0.46
C PHE A 218 8.87 4.16 0.04
N TYR A 219 9.69 4.33 -1.00
CA TYR A 219 10.56 3.28 -1.50
C TYR A 219 11.61 2.86 -0.46
N THR A 220 12.15 3.83 0.29
CA THR A 220 13.05 3.56 1.42
C THR A 220 12.34 2.83 2.56
N LEU A 221 11.07 3.11 2.83
CA LEU A 221 10.27 2.33 3.79
C LEU A 221 10.06 0.89 3.33
N PHE A 222 9.79 0.66 2.04
CA PHE A 222 9.67 -0.69 1.49
C PHE A 222 11.00 -1.46 1.55
N PHE A 223 12.13 -0.79 1.29
CA PHE A 223 13.45 -1.36 1.51
C PHE A 223 13.64 -1.83 2.97
N ARG A 224 13.26 -1.00 3.94
CA ARG A 224 13.34 -1.37 5.38
C ARG A 224 12.38 -2.50 5.73
N ALA A 225 11.19 -2.53 5.13
CA ALA A 225 10.25 -3.64 5.31
C ALA A 225 10.84 -4.95 4.80
N HIS A 226 11.39 -4.94 3.59
CA HIS A 226 12.02 -6.10 2.96
C HIS A 226 13.28 -6.57 3.72
N SER A 227 14.19 -5.66 4.08
CA SER A 227 15.50 -6.02 4.66
C SER A 227 15.50 -6.24 6.17
N LYS A 228 14.53 -5.66 6.90
CA LYS A 228 14.52 -5.64 8.38
C LYS A 228 13.18 -6.06 8.98
N GLY A 229 12.19 -6.43 8.18
CA GLY A 229 10.84 -6.77 8.67
C GLY A 229 10.10 -5.60 9.30
N GLN A 230 10.44 -4.36 8.93
CA GLN A 230 9.72 -3.17 9.40
C GLN A 230 8.36 -3.02 8.69
N THR A 231 7.49 -2.18 9.24
CA THR A 231 6.18 -1.84 8.64
C THR A 231 6.26 -0.56 7.82
N VAL A 232 5.52 -0.45 6.72
CA VAL A 232 5.44 0.81 5.94
C VAL A 232 4.42 1.76 6.56
N ALA A 233 3.16 1.32 6.65
CA ALA A 233 2.14 1.99 7.47
C ALA A 233 2.12 1.34 8.85
N ARG A 234 2.04 2.13 9.92
CA ARG A 234 2.18 1.61 11.28
C ARG A 234 1.34 2.37 12.30
N PRO A 235 0.84 1.68 13.35
CA PRO A 235 0.07 2.34 14.39
C PRO A 235 0.99 3.26 15.21
N LEU A 236 0.41 4.28 15.85
CA LEU A 236 1.20 5.25 16.62
C LEU A 236 2.01 4.59 17.75
N PHE A 237 1.46 3.53 18.36
CA PHE A 237 2.14 2.81 19.44
C PHE A 237 3.44 2.11 19.01
N HIS A 238 3.67 1.88 17.71
CA HIS A 238 4.98 1.41 17.23
C HIS A 238 6.09 2.44 17.47
N GLU A 239 5.77 3.72 17.33
CA GLU A 239 6.72 4.82 17.47
C GLU A 239 6.74 5.42 18.88
N PHE A 240 5.67 5.20 19.64
CA PHE A 240 5.44 5.75 20.97
C PHE A 240 4.91 4.67 21.94
N PRO A 241 5.63 3.56 22.14
CA PRO A 241 5.14 2.40 22.90
C PRO A 241 4.97 2.69 24.40
N THR A 242 5.50 3.80 24.92
CA THR A 242 5.34 4.21 26.32
C THR A 242 4.16 5.17 26.53
N ASP A 243 3.49 5.58 25.46
CA ASP A 243 2.32 6.46 25.52
C ASP A 243 1.05 5.63 25.36
N ASN A 244 0.44 5.27 26.49
CA ASN A 244 -0.76 4.42 26.54
C ASN A 244 -1.95 5.00 25.75
N ASN A 245 -1.99 6.32 25.50
CA ASN A 245 -3.05 6.92 24.71
C ASN A 245 -3.01 6.49 23.24
N THR A 246 -1.86 5.97 22.76
CA THR A 246 -1.69 5.56 21.36
C THR A 246 -2.22 4.17 21.04
N TYR A 247 -2.55 3.36 22.06
CA TYR A 247 -2.91 1.95 21.86
C TYR A 247 -4.26 1.75 21.19
N ALA A 248 -5.20 2.66 21.45
CA ALA A 248 -6.56 2.60 20.91
C ALA A 248 -6.76 3.47 19.65
N ILE A 249 -5.70 4.09 19.13
CA ILE A 249 -5.80 4.97 17.96
C ILE A 249 -5.80 4.12 16.68
N ASP A 250 -6.95 4.07 16.03
CA ASP A 250 -7.21 3.34 14.78
C ASP A 250 -7.67 4.25 13.63
N GLU A 251 -7.78 5.56 13.87
CA GLU A 251 -8.19 6.59 12.90
C GLU A 251 -7.02 7.45 12.41
N GLN A 252 -5.80 7.19 12.89
CA GLN A 252 -4.56 7.81 12.44
C GLN A 252 -3.52 6.73 12.21
N PHE A 253 -2.56 6.99 11.34
CA PHE A 253 -1.44 6.08 11.13
C PHE A 253 -0.17 6.84 10.79
N MET A 254 0.96 6.20 11.10
CA MET A 254 2.28 6.67 10.74
C MET A 254 2.73 6.01 9.44
N LEU A 255 3.34 6.78 8.53
CA LEU A 255 4.14 6.28 7.43
C LEU A 255 5.60 6.28 7.86
N GLY A 256 6.15 5.09 8.08
CA GLY A 256 7.43 4.93 8.73
C GLY A 256 7.44 5.61 10.11
N PRO A 257 8.61 6.07 10.57
CA PRO A 257 8.72 6.68 11.90
C PRO A 257 8.42 8.19 11.95
N ALA A 258 8.21 8.82 10.79
CA ALA A 258 8.27 10.28 10.68
C ALA A 258 6.95 10.97 10.32
N LEU A 259 6.14 10.39 9.43
CA LEU A 259 4.95 11.08 8.89
C LEU A 259 3.67 10.55 9.55
N LEU A 260 2.92 11.42 10.21
CA LEU A 260 1.61 11.12 10.78
C LEU A 260 0.50 11.63 9.86
N VAL A 261 -0.45 10.76 9.52
CA VAL A 261 -1.63 11.08 8.70
C VAL A 261 -2.86 11.09 9.58
N SER A 262 -3.63 12.20 9.54
CA SER A 262 -4.83 12.40 10.34
C SER A 262 -6.03 12.77 9.44
N PRO A 263 -6.69 11.78 8.81
CA PRO A 263 -7.73 11.98 7.80
C PRO A 263 -9.09 12.44 8.35
N PHE A 264 -9.95 12.97 7.46
CA PHE A 264 -11.37 13.18 7.73
C PHE A 264 -12.14 11.92 7.36
N LEU A 265 -12.82 11.31 8.34
CA LEU A 265 -13.41 9.97 8.25
C LEU A 265 -14.93 9.94 8.38
N TYR A 266 -15.57 11.10 8.57
CA TYR A 266 -17.01 11.19 8.76
C TYR A 266 -17.65 12.13 7.74
N GLN A 267 -18.91 11.84 7.40
CA GLN A 267 -19.71 12.69 6.52
C GLN A 267 -19.91 14.08 7.13
N ASN A 268 -19.80 15.12 6.30
CA ASN A 268 -19.88 16.53 6.66
C ASN A 268 -18.82 16.98 7.69
N GLN A 269 -17.74 16.21 7.87
CA GLN A 269 -16.69 16.57 8.82
C GLN A 269 -15.84 17.73 8.29
N THR A 270 -15.78 18.81 9.08
CA THR A 270 -14.99 20.01 8.81
C THR A 270 -13.81 20.17 9.76
N GLN A 271 -13.71 19.36 10.81
CA GLN A 271 -12.64 19.37 11.79
C GLN A 271 -12.23 17.95 12.16
N VAL A 272 -10.92 17.70 12.26
CA VAL A 272 -10.37 16.43 12.79
C VAL A 272 -9.78 16.67 14.17
N LYS A 273 -10.05 15.75 15.10
CA LYS A 273 -9.45 15.72 16.42
C LYS A 273 -8.27 14.74 16.41
N ALA A 274 -7.09 15.22 16.04
CA ALA A 274 -5.89 14.39 15.91
C ALA A 274 -5.12 14.30 17.22
N TYR A 275 -4.68 13.11 17.61
CA TYR A 275 -3.71 12.93 18.69
C TYR A 275 -2.29 13.13 18.17
N LEU A 276 -1.53 13.99 18.84
CA LEU A 276 -0.13 14.25 18.59
C LEU A 276 0.69 13.87 19.83
N PRO A 277 1.46 12.77 19.79
CA PRO A 277 2.36 12.37 20.86
C PRO A 277 3.34 13.48 21.25
N ASN A 278 3.83 13.46 22.49
CA ASN A 278 4.69 14.50 23.05
C ASN A 278 6.08 14.55 22.39
N THR A 279 6.17 15.23 21.25
CA THR A 279 7.38 15.50 20.47
C THR A 279 7.16 16.76 19.63
N VAL A 280 8.21 17.22 18.97
CA VAL A 280 8.07 18.26 17.94
C VAL A 280 7.39 17.66 16.71
N TRP A 281 6.37 18.34 16.21
CA TRP A 281 5.68 18.04 14.95
C TRP A 281 5.70 19.26 14.04
N TYR A 282 5.60 19.02 12.74
CA TYR A 282 5.59 20.05 11.71
C TYR A 282 4.45 19.78 10.73
N ASP A 283 3.51 20.70 10.63
CA ASP A 283 2.43 20.59 9.65
C ASP A 283 2.98 20.82 8.23
N ILE A 284 2.89 19.80 7.38
CA ILE A 284 3.25 19.89 5.96
C ILE A 284 2.01 19.89 5.04
N SER A 285 0.81 20.01 5.60
CA SER A 285 -0.46 20.00 4.86
C SER A 285 -1.02 21.38 4.50
N GLY A 286 -0.58 22.48 5.11
CA GLY A 286 -0.98 23.81 4.66
C GLY A 286 -0.38 25.02 5.37
N HIS A 287 0.18 24.88 6.58
CA HIS A 287 0.63 26.04 7.36
C HIS A 287 2.12 26.07 7.70
N GLY A 288 2.87 25.00 7.41
CA GLY A 288 4.31 24.95 7.66
C GLY A 288 4.70 25.31 9.09
N SER A 289 3.79 25.07 10.04
CA SER A 289 3.93 25.53 11.41
C SER A 289 4.55 24.43 12.27
N LYS A 290 5.44 24.85 13.19
CA LYS A 290 5.89 23.98 14.27
C LYS A 290 4.72 23.81 15.24
N VAL A 291 4.30 22.57 15.40
CA VAL A 291 3.23 22.16 16.29
C VAL A 291 3.92 21.39 17.43
N SER A 292 3.88 21.91 18.66
CA SER A 292 4.39 21.19 19.84
C SER A 292 3.28 20.94 20.89
N PRO A 293 2.17 20.29 20.51
CA PRO A 293 1.08 20.02 21.40
C PRO A 293 1.33 18.72 22.17
N THR A 294 0.76 18.67 23.37
CA THR A 294 0.68 17.48 24.19
C THR A 294 -0.74 16.92 24.06
N GLY A 295 -0.94 15.93 23.18
CA GLY A 295 -2.21 15.19 23.07
C GLY A 295 -3.09 15.63 21.90
N HIS A 296 -4.40 15.73 22.13
CA HIS A 296 -5.36 16.00 21.06
C HIS A 296 -5.35 17.46 20.61
N VAL A 297 -5.31 17.67 19.30
CA VAL A 297 -5.48 18.96 18.62
C VAL A 297 -6.68 18.92 17.69
N VAL A 298 -7.36 20.05 17.55
CA VAL A 298 -8.43 20.23 16.55
C VAL A 298 -7.83 20.93 15.34
N ILE A 299 -8.01 20.34 14.17
CA ILE A 299 -7.47 20.84 12.90
C ILE A 299 -8.64 21.02 11.93
N ASP A 300 -8.77 22.23 11.40
CA ASP A 300 -9.80 22.56 10.41
C ASP A 300 -9.45 21.95 9.04
N ASP A 301 -10.48 21.59 8.28
CA ASP A 301 -10.34 21.21 6.88
C ASP A 301 -9.72 22.36 6.07
N ASN A 302 -8.58 22.08 5.47
CA ASN A 302 -7.88 23.07 4.68
C ASN A 302 -8.47 23.11 3.26
N LYS A 303 -8.48 24.30 2.66
CA LYS A 303 -8.89 24.47 1.25
C LYS A 303 -7.90 23.85 0.25
N HIS A 304 -6.85 23.17 0.73
CA HIS A 304 -5.79 22.59 -0.10
C HIS A 304 -6.11 21.17 -0.56
N GLY A 305 -7.18 20.57 -0.04
CA GLY A 305 -7.66 19.29 -0.54
C GLY A 305 -6.75 18.12 -0.20
N ILE A 306 -5.93 18.23 0.85
CA ILE A 306 -5.11 17.13 1.40
C ILE A 306 -5.41 16.95 2.90
N PRO A 307 -5.33 15.72 3.44
CA PRO A 307 -5.57 15.52 4.87
C PRO A 307 -4.45 16.18 5.69
N PRO A 308 -4.69 16.48 6.97
CA PRO A 308 -3.64 16.90 7.89
C PRO A 308 -2.50 15.87 7.96
N ILE A 309 -1.28 16.34 7.71
CA ILE A 309 -0.07 15.53 7.71
C ILE A 309 0.99 16.26 8.52
N HIS A 310 1.50 15.59 9.55
CA HIS A 310 2.52 16.12 10.42
C HIS A 310 3.80 15.29 10.30
N VAL A 311 4.94 15.95 10.16
CA VAL A 311 6.24 15.29 10.21
C VAL A 311 6.84 15.47 11.59
N ARG A 312 7.28 14.38 12.21
CA ARG A 312 7.99 14.35 13.48
C ARG A 312 9.34 15.04 13.33
N GLY A 313 9.67 15.95 14.24
CA GLY A 313 10.99 16.55 14.33
C GLY A 313 12.06 15.50 14.65
N GLY A 314 13.26 15.70 14.12
CA GLY A 314 14.36 14.74 14.19
C GLY A 314 14.54 13.92 12.92
N TYR A 315 13.70 14.12 11.90
CA TYR A 315 13.73 13.35 10.66
C TYR A 315 14.13 14.20 9.45
N ILE A 316 14.92 13.59 8.57
CA ILE A 316 15.27 14.12 7.24
C ILE A 316 14.56 13.26 6.21
N ILE A 317 13.65 13.86 5.43
CA ILE A 317 12.80 13.14 4.47
C ILE A 317 13.29 13.40 3.05
N PRO A 318 13.71 12.38 2.28
CA PRO A 318 14.02 12.54 0.88
C PRO A 318 12.74 12.71 0.06
N MET A 319 12.70 13.74 -0.78
CA MET A 319 11.56 14.10 -1.62
C MET A 319 12.00 14.38 -3.06
N SER A 320 11.18 14.04 -4.04
CA SER A 320 11.43 14.42 -5.44
C SER A 320 11.21 15.91 -5.68
N THR A 321 12.05 16.51 -6.52
CA THR A 321 11.88 17.86 -7.07
C THR A 321 11.07 17.90 -8.34
N GLU A 322 11.13 16.81 -9.11
CA GLU A 322 10.43 16.68 -10.38
C GLU A 322 8.96 16.62 -10.09
N TYR A 323 8.25 17.69 -10.40
CA TYR A 323 6.86 17.84 -10.07
C TYR A 323 6.24 19.07 -10.77
N PRO A 324 4.98 19.01 -11.29
CA PRO A 324 4.11 17.83 -11.41
C PRO A 324 4.49 16.93 -12.60
N HIS A 325 4.45 15.61 -12.40
CA HIS A 325 4.60 14.62 -13.47
C HIS A 325 3.66 13.43 -13.27
N VAL A 326 3.44 12.70 -14.36
CA VAL A 326 2.36 11.69 -14.46
C VAL A 326 2.82 10.25 -14.27
N ASN A 327 4.12 10.00 -14.09
CA ASN A 327 4.64 8.65 -13.87
C ASN A 327 5.93 8.65 -13.02
N THR A 328 6.27 7.49 -12.47
CA THR A 328 7.44 7.30 -11.60
C THR A 328 8.77 7.39 -12.33
N GLN A 329 8.82 7.12 -13.64
CA GLN A 329 10.05 7.18 -14.44
C GLN A 329 10.59 8.62 -14.51
N ILE A 330 9.72 9.60 -14.71
CA ILE A 330 10.11 11.02 -14.71
C ILE A 330 10.58 11.44 -13.31
N ILE A 331 9.84 11.04 -12.26
CA ILE A 331 10.20 11.32 -10.86
C ILE A 331 11.60 10.78 -10.52
N ARG A 332 11.93 9.57 -10.99
CA ARG A 332 13.23 8.93 -10.74
C ARG A 332 14.39 9.60 -11.48
N ASN A 333 14.11 10.33 -12.55
CA ASN A 333 15.13 10.92 -13.42
C ASN A 333 15.55 12.34 -13.03
N GLY A 334 14.91 12.97 -12.03
CA GLY A 334 15.39 14.26 -11.56
C GLY A 334 15.79 14.28 -10.10
N SER A 335 15.78 15.48 -9.52
CA SER A 335 16.55 15.73 -8.30
C SER A 335 15.82 15.30 -7.04
N ILE A 336 16.60 15.06 -5.98
CA ILE A 336 16.10 14.75 -4.64
C ILE A 336 16.39 15.96 -3.73
N HIS A 337 15.34 16.48 -3.11
CA HIS A 337 15.43 17.43 -2.00
C HIS A 337 15.37 16.70 -0.66
N LEU A 338 16.10 17.21 0.32
CA LEU A 338 16.04 16.74 1.70
C LEU A 338 15.23 17.73 2.54
N LEU A 339 14.07 17.32 3.01
CA LEU A 339 13.28 18.07 3.97
C LEU A 339 13.85 17.81 5.38
N VAL A 340 14.63 18.76 5.90
CA VAL A 340 15.30 18.66 7.20
C VAL A 340 14.44 19.34 8.27
N LEU A 341 13.86 18.54 9.16
CA LEU A 341 12.95 19.02 10.21
C LEU A 341 13.52 18.66 11.59
N PRO A 342 14.17 19.60 12.30
CA PRO A 342 14.91 19.26 13.50
C PRO A 342 14.02 18.93 14.71
N ASP A 343 14.55 18.16 15.65
CA ASP A 343 13.91 17.92 16.93
C ASP A 343 14.13 19.08 17.92
N GLY A 344 13.69 18.90 19.17
CA GLY A 344 13.94 19.87 20.25
C GLY A 344 15.43 20.08 20.59
N LYS A 345 16.32 19.24 20.08
CA LYS A 345 17.78 19.35 20.24
C LYS A 345 18.47 19.90 18.99
N HIS A 346 17.71 20.38 18.01
CA HIS A 346 18.25 20.91 16.74
C HIS A 346 19.01 19.86 15.92
N THR A 347 18.60 18.59 16.03
CA THR A 347 19.19 17.47 15.29
C THR A 347 18.19 16.83 14.34
N GLY A 348 18.68 16.14 13.32
CA GLY A 348 17.86 15.34 12.41
C GLY A 348 18.65 14.21 11.76
N ALA A 349 17.98 13.11 11.45
CA ALA A 349 18.56 11.98 10.74
C ALA A 349 17.60 11.39 9.71
N GLY A 350 18.14 10.77 8.67
CA GLY A 350 17.33 10.11 7.64
C GLY A 350 18.19 9.20 6.80
N ASP A 351 17.56 8.55 5.83
CA ASP A 351 18.22 7.69 4.86
C ASP A 351 17.47 7.70 3.52
N LEU A 352 18.14 7.19 2.50
CA LEU A 352 17.60 6.99 1.17
C LEU A 352 18.15 5.68 0.61
N PHE A 353 17.25 4.79 0.19
CA PHE A 353 17.58 3.63 -0.63
C PHE A 353 17.29 3.92 -2.11
N TRP A 354 18.22 3.56 -2.99
CA TRP A 354 18.08 3.80 -4.44
C TRP A 354 18.72 2.70 -5.28
N ASP A 355 17.91 1.95 -6.03
CA ASP A 355 18.34 0.95 -7.00
C ASP A 355 17.76 1.26 -8.40
N ASP A 356 17.81 0.31 -9.34
CA ASP A 356 17.25 0.43 -10.69
C ASP A 356 15.71 0.49 -10.75
N GLY A 357 15.02 0.14 -9.65
CA GLY A 357 13.58 0.27 -9.44
C GLY A 357 12.78 -1.00 -9.73
N ASP A 358 13.27 -1.88 -10.61
CA ASP A 358 12.56 -3.11 -11.03
C ASP A 358 13.47 -4.35 -11.18
N GLY A 359 14.74 -4.26 -10.80
CA GLY A 359 15.68 -5.37 -10.78
C GLY A 359 15.33 -6.43 -9.74
N ILE A 360 15.62 -7.69 -10.09
CA ILE A 360 15.49 -8.85 -9.20
C ILE A 360 16.71 -8.90 -8.26
N ASP A 361 16.46 -9.16 -6.97
CA ASP A 361 17.48 -9.39 -5.94
C ASP A 361 18.56 -8.30 -5.86
N THR A 362 18.16 -7.03 -6.02
CA THR A 362 19.09 -5.89 -6.07
C THR A 362 19.90 -5.75 -4.79
N ILE A 363 19.34 -6.13 -3.64
CA ILE A 363 20.01 -6.04 -2.33
C ILE A 363 21.04 -7.16 -2.20
N GLU A 364 20.66 -8.40 -2.49
CA GLU A 364 21.54 -9.58 -2.45
C GLU A 364 22.70 -9.44 -3.44
N ARG A 365 22.43 -8.83 -4.60
CA ARG A 365 23.44 -8.53 -5.63
C ARG A 365 24.25 -7.26 -5.36
N SER A 366 23.96 -6.53 -4.28
CA SER A 366 24.60 -5.24 -3.95
C SER A 366 24.53 -4.22 -5.09
N GLN A 367 23.40 -4.18 -5.81
CA GLN A 367 23.13 -3.26 -6.91
C GLN A 367 22.18 -2.15 -6.47
N TYR A 368 22.63 -1.37 -5.49
CA TYR A 368 21.90 -0.24 -4.96
C TYR A 368 22.87 0.78 -4.36
N ASN A 369 22.38 1.98 -4.13
CA ASN A 369 23.01 2.98 -3.28
C ASN A 369 22.17 3.15 -2.02
N TYR A 370 22.83 3.28 -0.88
CA TYR A 370 22.18 3.57 0.39
C TYR A 370 22.88 4.75 1.05
N TYR A 371 22.14 5.83 1.24
CA TYR A 371 22.62 7.07 1.83
C TYR A 371 22.07 7.21 3.23
N THR A 372 22.90 7.72 4.14
CA THR A 372 22.47 8.15 5.47
C THR A 372 22.73 9.64 5.62
N TYR A 373 21.78 10.34 6.23
CA TYR A 373 21.81 11.78 6.43
C TYR A 373 21.86 12.06 7.93
N SER A 374 22.64 13.06 8.31
CA SER A 374 22.62 13.61 9.66
C SER A 374 22.75 15.12 9.61
N ALA A 375 22.01 15.79 10.46
CA ALA A 375 22.05 17.23 10.64
C ALA A 375 22.18 17.54 12.13
N GLN A 376 23.10 18.45 12.46
CA GLN A 376 23.34 18.93 13.82
C GLN A 376 23.32 20.46 13.81
N THR A 377 22.87 21.07 14.91
CA THR A 377 22.79 22.54 15.05
C THR A 377 21.94 23.17 13.94
N VAL A 378 20.80 22.55 13.63
CA VAL A 378 19.84 23.10 12.66
C VAL A 378 19.06 24.23 13.33
N ILE A 379 19.45 25.46 13.03
CA ILE A 379 18.74 26.67 13.46
C ILE A 379 17.66 26.95 12.41
N PRO A 380 16.35 26.83 12.74
CA PRO A 380 15.29 27.14 11.80
C PRO A 380 15.37 28.63 11.43
N CYS A 381 15.51 28.95 10.15
CA CYS A 381 15.42 30.32 9.68
C CYS A 381 13.94 30.78 9.74
N PRO A 382 13.57 31.76 10.58
CA PRO A 382 12.16 32.14 10.77
C PRO A 382 11.46 32.65 9.50
N GLN A 383 12.22 33.22 8.54
CA GLN A 383 11.69 33.79 7.30
C GLN A 383 11.65 32.80 6.12
N HIS A 384 12.62 31.88 6.00
CA HIS A 384 12.67 30.93 4.88
C HIS A 384 11.91 29.62 5.10
N TRP A 385 11.57 29.29 6.36
CA TRP A 385 10.79 28.10 6.69
C TRP A 385 9.43 28.08 6.00
N MET A 386 8.74 29.23 6.01
CA MET A 386 7.50 29.37 5.30
C MET A 386 7.71 29.43 3.79
N GLU A 387 8.78 30.03 3.26
CA GLU A 387 9.02 30.16 1.81
C GLU A 387 9.40 28.85 1.11
N SER A 388 10.20 27.98 1.72
CA SER A 388 10.55 26.67 1.13
C SER A 388 9.38 25.70 1.16
N LEU A 389 8.57 25.72 2.22
CA LEU A 389 7.29 25.02 2.27
C LEU A 389 6.28 25.71 1.33
N PHE A 390 6.24 27.04 1.24
CA PHE A 390 5.42 27.79 0.27
C PHE A 390 5.82 27.54 -1.16
N GLN A 391 7.09 27.30 -1.50
CA GLN A 391 7.51 26.86 -2.83
C GLN A 391 7.06 25.42 -3.09
N MET A 392 7.11 24.57 -2.06
CA MET A 392 6.46 23.26 -2.08
C MET A 392 4.96 23.43 -2.37
N TYR A 393 4.28 24.42 -1.75
CA TYR A 393 2.85 24.73 -1.91
C TYR A 393 2.49 25.47 -3.21
N SER A 394 3.32 26.39 -3.71
CA SER A 394 3.03 27.23 -4.88
C SER A 394 3.04 26.43 -6.16
N SER A 395 3.76 25.30 -6.16
CA SER A 395 3.69 24.28 -7.22
C SER A 395 2.35 23.50 -7.25
N PHE A 396 1.50 23.59 -6.22
CA PHE A 396 0.16 23.02 -6.26
C PHE A 396 -0.87 23.97 -6.90
N ARG A 397 -0.58 25.28 -6.97
CA ARG A 397 -1.48 26.33 -7.49
C ARG A 397 -1.24 26.76 -8.94
N LYS A 398 -0.16 26.29 -9.58
CA LYS A 398 0.07 26.41 -11.02
C LYS A 398 -0.14 25.04 -11.65
#